data_AF-A0A1H2DCC5-F1
#
_entry.id   AF-A0A1H2DCC5-F1
#
_cell.length_a   1.000
_cell.length_b   1.000
_cell.length_c   1.000
_cell.angle_alpha   90.00
_cell.angle_beta   90.00
_cell.angle_gamma   90.00
#
_symmetry.space_group_name_H-M   'P 1'
#
loop_
_entity.id
_entity.type
_entity.pdbx_description
1 polymer ?
#
loop_
_entity_poly.entity_id
_entity_poly.type
_entity_poly.pdbx_seq_one_letter_code
_entity_poly.pdbx_strand_id
1 'polypeptide(L)'
;MSLAYLPSPSQGVWHLGPFPIRAYALCILVGIVVAVLITQRRWVARSGRAEDVLDVAAWAVPFGIIGGRLYHVITDPQLYFAPGRNPVAALYIWQGGLGIWGAVALGAVGTWIGCRRRGISLAAFAGAVAPGLVLAQAIGRWGNYFNQELFGGPTNLPWALLIDPGNRPETTPDISLYHPTFLYESLWCVGVFFLLIWAEKRFRLTGGRLFALYIAAYTLGRAWIESLRVDDVNHILGLRLNVWTSIIVFLTAVSFLIATRRPGQPGPDAPAPAADEKPHQRKRSRPQPLAARARGGRPYLPGPRD
;
A
#
# COMPACT_ATOMS: atom_id res chain seq x y z
N MET A 1 13.14 32.04 -23.77
CA MET A 1 14.12 31.53 -22.79
C MET A 1 13.35 31.05 -21.58
N SER A 2 13.51 29.78 -21.16
CA SER A 2 12.89 29.28 -19.93
C SER A 2 13.59 29.92 -18.72
N LEU A 3 12.81 30.55 -17.84
CA LEU A 3 13.31 31.26 -16.66
C LEU A 3 13.85 30.32 -15.58
N ALA A 4 13.34 29.09 -15.52
CA ALA A 4 13.75 28.04 -14.59
C ALA A 4 13.30 26.65 -15.13
N TYR A 5 13.90 25.58 -14.62
CA TYR A 5 13.50 24.20 -14.87
C TYR A 5 13.96 23.30 -13.70
N LEU A 6 13.33 22.13 -13.57
CA LEU A 6 13.76 21.06 -12.68
C LEU A 6 14.85 20.24 -13.39
N PRO A 7 16.07 20.13 -12.83
CA PRO A 7 17.13 19.36 -13.45
C PRO A 7 16.83 17.85 -13.38
N SER A 8 17.35 17.09 -14.33
CA SER A 8 17.45 15.62 -14.21
C SER A 8 18.46 15.24 -13.14
N PRO A 9 18.23 14.12 -12.43
CA PRO A 9 19.23 13.57 -11.52
C PRO A 9 20.42 13.03 -12.31
N SER A 10 21.64 13.27 -11.83
CA SER A 10 22.87 12.84 -12.51
C SER A 10 23.09 11.32 -12.49
N GLN A 11 22.48 10.61 -11.54
CA GLN A 11 22.55 9.14 -11.42
C GLN A 11 21.24 8.60 -10.84
N GLY A 12 20.78 7.45 -11.36
CA GLY A 12 19.65 6.68 -10.84
C GLY A 12 20.02 5.29 -10.32
N VAL A 13 21.29 4.89 -10.45
CA VAL A 13 21.82 3.58 -10.05
C VAL A 13 23.20 3.75 -9.42
N TRP A 14 23.39 3.13 -8.26
CA TRP A 14 24.68 3.02 -7.57
C TRP A 14 25.11 1.55 -7.53
N HIS A 15 26.38 1.27 -7.83
CA HIS A 15 26.89 -0.10 -7.83
C HIS A 15 27.65 -0.42 -6.55
N LEU A 16 27.16 -1.39 -5.77
CA LEU A 16 27.88 -1.97 -4.64
C LEU A 16 28.48 -3.31 -5.08
N GLY A 17 29.67 -3.26 -5.70
CA GLY A 17 30.24 -4.40 -6.39
C GLY A 17 29.32 -4.87 -7.53
N PRO A 18 28.92 -6.15 -7.60
CA PRO A 18 28.03 -6.64 -8.67
C PRO A 18 26.55 -6.25 -8.47
N PHE A 19 26.19 -5.63 -7.35
CA PHE A 19 24.80 -5.35 -6.99
C PHE A 19 24.39 -3.91 -7.36
N PRO A 20 23.49 -3.72 -8.35
CA PRO A 20 22.95 -2.40 -8.67
C PRO A 20 21.87 -1.99 -7.65
N ILE A 21 22.12 -0.91 -6.91
CA ILE A 21 21.15 -0.24 -6.05
C ILE A 21 20.44 0.82 -6.90
N ARG A 22 19.16 0.59 -7.16
CA ARG A 22 18.34 1.47 -8.01
C ARG A 22 17.54 2.44 -7.16
N ALA A 23 17.55 3.73 -7.52
CA ALA A 23 16.86 4.77 -6.79
C ALA A 23 15.34 4.52 -6.68
N TYR A 24 14.70 4.04 -7.75
CA TYR A 24 13.27 3.71 -7.70
C TYR A 24 12.96 2.63 -6.65
N ALA A 25 13.84 1.64 -6.47
CA ALA A 25 13.65 0.57 -5.50
C ALA A 25 13.74 1.11 -4.07
N LEU A 26 14.65 2.07 -3.84
CA LEU A 26 14.74 2.81 -2.58
C LEU A 26 13.48 3.64 -2.33
N CYS A 27 12.97 4.36 -3.34
CA CYS A 27 11.72 5.11 -3.23
C CYS A 27 10.54 4.20 -2.87
N ILE A 28 10.41 3.03 -3.50
CA ILE A 28 9.37 2.05 -3.18
C ILE A 28 9.54 1.55 -1.73
N LEU A 29 10.76 1.20 -1.31
CA LEU A 29 11.02 0.72 0.05
C LEU A 29 10.66 1.78 1.10
N VAL A 30 11.06 3.04 0.89
CA VAL A 30 10.69 4.16 1.75
C VAL A 30 9.17 4.33 1.76
N GLY A 31 8.51 4.24 0.60
CA GLY A 31 7.06 4.26 0.49
C GLY A 31 6.39 3.17 1.33
N ILE A 32 6.87 1.93 1.26
CA ILE A 32 6.36 0.80 2.06
C ILE A 32 6.52 1.08 3.56
N VAL A 33 7.71 1.52 3.99
CA VAL A 33 7.97 1.86 5.40
C VAL A 33 7.01 2.96 5.87
N VAL A 34 6.84 4.03 5.09
CA VAL A 34 5.90 5.12 5.40
C VAL A 34 4.47 4.61 5.49
N ALA A 35 4.02 3.77 4.54
CA ALA A 35 2.69 3.18 4.59
C ALA A 35 2.47 2.34 5.86
N VAL A 36 3.44 1.51 6.23
CA VAL A 36 3.38 0.68 7.44
C VAL A 36 3.30 1.55 8.69
N LEU A 37 4.20 2.53 8.84
CA LEU A 37 4.23 3.40 10.02
C LEU A 37 2.94 4.21 10.19
N ILE A 38 2.41 4.76 9.09
CA ILE A 38 1.16 5.51 9.12
C ILE A 38 -0.02 4.59 9.43
N THR A 39 -0.07 3.41 8.80
CA THR A 39 -1.13 2.43 9.02
C THR A 39 -1.11 1.93 10.46
N GLN A 40 0.06 1.60 11.02
CA GLN A 40 0.21 1.20 12.42
C GLN A 40 -0.30 2.25 13.38
N ARG A 41 0.14 3.51 13.23
CA ARG A 41 -0.33 4.62 14.08
C ARG A 41 -1.85 4.76 14.02
N ARG A 42 -2.44 4.65 12.83
CA ARG A 42 -3.89 4.77 12.63
C ARG A 42 -4.66 3.56 13.12
N TRP A 43 -4.09 2.37 13.00
CA TRP A 43 -4.70 1.11 13.44
C TRP A 43 -4.73 1.02 14.96
N VAL A 44 -3.60 1.35 15.62
CA VAL A 44 -3.49 1.41 17.09
C VAL A 44 -4.42 2.46 17.68
N ALA A 45 -4.55 3.63 17.05
CA ALA A 45 -5.50 4.66 17.48
C ALA A 45 -6.97 4.21 17.42
N ARG A 46 -7.26 3.06 16.79
CA ARG A 46 -8.60 2.44 16.71
C ARG A 46 -8.66 1.11 17.45
N SER A 47 -7.83 0.91 18.47
CA SER A 47 -7.77 -0.30 19.29
C SER A 47 -7.26 -1.56 18.56
N GLY A 48 -6.67 -1.41 17.38
CA GLY A 48 -5.95 -2.48 16.70
C GLY A 48 -4.55 -2.70 17.28
N ARG A 49 -3.92 -3.85 17.02
CA ARG A 49 -2.55 -4.13 17.47
C ARG A 49 -1.54 -3.74 16.41
N ALA A 50 -0.40 -3.18 16.80
CA ALA A 50 0.64 -2.76 15.85
C ALA A 50 1.17 -3.93 15.01
N GLU A 51 1.22 -5.12 15.61
CA GLU A 51 1.62 -6.37 14.94
C GLU A 51 0.69 -6.70 13.75
N ASP A 52 -0.62 -6.49 13.89
CA ASP A 52 -1.60 -6.85 12.84
C ASP A 52 -1.23 -6.27 11.47
N VAL A 53 -0.68 -5.05 11.44
CA VAL A 53 -0.27 -4.41 10.19
C VAL A 53 0.89 -5.15 9.53
N LEU A 54 1.89 -5.57 10.31
CA LEU A 54 3.02 -6.34 9.80
C LEU A 54 2.60 -7.73 9.37
N ASP A 55 1.70 -8.37 10.12
CA ASP A 55 1.16 -9.67 9.78
C ASP A 55 0.33 -9.66 8.50
N VAL A 56 -0.49 -8.62 8.29
CA VAL A 56 -1.20 -8.42 7.03
C VAL A 56 -0.21 -8.12 5.90
N ALA A 57 0.80 -7.27 6.14
CA ALA A 57 1.83 -6.96 5.15
C ALA A 57 2.63 -8.20 4.72
N ALA A 58 2.89 -9.14 5.64
CA ALA A 58 3.56 -10.40 5.37
C ALA A 58 2.78 -11.30 4.38
N TRP A 59 1.46 -11.11 4.24
CA TRP A 59 0.67 -11.73 3.19
C TRP A 59 0.55 -10.85 1.94
N ALA A 60 0.31 -9.54 2.12
CA ALA A 60 0.05 -8.63 1.02
C ALA A 60 1.26 -8.45 0.08
N VAL A 61 2.47 -8.31 0.62
CA VAL A 61 3.68 -8.03 -0.18
C VAL A 61 4.08 -9.23 -1.05
N PRO A 62 4.22 -10.47 -0.53
CA PRO A 62 4.57 -11.61 -1.38
C PRO A 62 3.52 -11.89 -2.44
N PHE A 63 2.24 -11.81 -2.10
CA PHE A 63 1.16 -11.98 -3.09
C PHE A 63 1.20 -10.88 -4.15
N GLY A 64 1.49 -9.64 -3.78
CA GLY A 64 1.67 -8.55 -4.74
C GLY A 64 2.83 -8.79 -5.70
N ILE A 65 3.97 -9.26 -5.21
CA ILE A 65 5.13 -9.59 -6.06
C ILE A 65 4.78 -10.74 -7.02
N ILE A 66 4.18 -11.81 -6.50
CA ILE A 66 3.75 -12.97 -7.30
C ILE A 66 2.75 -12.53 -8.37
N GLY A 67 1.76 -11.72 -8.00
CA GLY A 67 0.76 -11.25 -8.94
C GLY A 67 1.30 -10.32 -9.99
N GLY A 68 2.20 -9.42 -9.62
CA GLY A 68 2.87 -8.55 -10.58
C GLY A 68 3.64 -9.36 -11.60
N ARG A 69 4.36 -10.40 -11.16
CA ARG A 69 5.09 -11.27 -12.07
C ARG A 69 4.16 -12.07 -12.97
N LEU A 70 3.14 -12.69 -12.39
CA LEU A 70 2.16 -13.49 -13.12
C LEU A 70 1.47 -12.67 -14.22
N TYR A 71 1.03 -11.45 -13.89
CA TYR A 71 0.38 -10.57 -14.86
C TYR A 71 1.33 -10.25 -16.02
N HIS A 72 2.58 -9.87 -15.74
CA HIS A 72 3.54 -9.57 -16.80
C HIS A 72 3.85 -10.77 -17.70
N VAL A 73 3.97 -11.98 -17.13
CA VAL A 73 4.17 -13.21 -17.92
C VAL A 73 2.95 -13.52 -18.80
N ILE A 74 1.73 -13.23 -18.32
CA ILE A 74 0.49 -13.42 -19.07
C ILE A 74 0.33 -12.38 -20.19
N THR A 75 0.72 -11.12 -19.94
CA THR A 75 0.58 -10.05 -20.94
C THR A 75 1.68 -10.07 -22.00
N ASP A 76 2.88 -10.54 -21.63
CA ASP A 76 4.05 -10.57 -22.50
C ASP A 76 4.66 -11.98 -22.63
N PRO A 77 3.87 -13.02 -22.98
CA PRO A 77 4.34 -14.41 -23.03
C PRO A 77 5.47 -14.61 -24.04
N GLN A 78 5.51 -13.81 -25.10
CA GLN A 78 6.55 -13.83 -26.13
C GLN A 78 7.96 -13.57 -25.57
N LEU A 79 8.10 -12.87 -24.45
CA LEU A 79 9.40 -12.63 -23.82
C LEU A 79 10.02 -13.91 -23.24
N TYR A 80 9.19 -14.90 -22.93
CA TYR A 80 9.58 -16.12 -22.20
C TYR A 80 9.45 -17.39 -23.02
N PHE A 81 8.40 -17.48 -23.85
CA PHE A 81 8.00 -18.72 -24.51
C PHE A 81 8.18 -18.72 -26.04
N ALA A 82 8.62 -17.60 -26.64
CA ALA A 82 8.93 -17.58 -28.08
C ALA A 82 10.17 -18.45 -28.40
N PRO A 83 10.33 -18.94 -29.65
CA PRO A 83 11.50 -19.70 -30.06
C PRO A 83 12.81 -18.99 -29.71
N GLY A 84 13.74 -19.69 -29.07
CA GLY A 84 15.03 -19.14 -28.62
C GLY A 84 14.97 -18.36 -27.29
N ARG A 85 13.81 -18.27 -26.62
CA ARG A 85 13.68 -17.73 -25.25
C ARG A 85 13.76 -18.84 -24.20
N ASN A 86 13.95 -18.43 -22.95
CA ASN A 86 14.06 -19.34 -21.80
C ASN A 86 12.82 -19.22 -20.91
N PRO A 87 11.92 -20.22 -20.88
CA PRO A 87 10.73 -20.23 -20.03
C PRO A 87 11.02 -20.05 -18.54
N VAL A 88 12.17 -20.53 -18.04
CA VAL A 88 12.54 -20.40 -16.62
C VAL A 88 12.75 -18.94 -16.23
N ALA A 89 13.10 -18.07 -17.19
CA ALA A 89 13.23 -16.64 -16.93
C ALA A 89 11.91 -16.01 -16.46
N ALA A 90 10.75 -16.62 -16.72
CA ALA A 90 9.46 -16.18 -16.19
C ALA A 90 9.42 -16.16 -14.65
N LEU A 91 10.31 -16.88 -13.95
CA LEU A 91 10.41 -16.88 -12.49
C LEU A 91 11.34 -15.80 -11.93
N TYR A 92 12.15 -15.17 -12.77
CA TYR A 92 13.21 -14.25 -12.35
C TYR A 92 12.66 -12.86 -12.06
N ILE A 93 12.07 -12.68 -10.87
CA ILE A 93 11.51 -11.40 -10.41
C ILE A 93 12.55 -10.26 -10.32
N TRP A 94 13.84 -10.60 -10.20
CA TRP A 94 14.95 -9.65 -10.14
C TRP A 94 15.35 -9.09 -11.51
N GLN A 95 14.85 -9.66 -12.61
CA GLN A 95 15.04 -9.13 -13.97
C GLN A 95 14.04 -8.03 -14.33
N GLY A 96 13.18 -7.61 -13.39
CA GLY A 96 12.11 -6.66 -13.63
C GLY A 96 10.83 -7.33 -14.14
N GLY A 97 9.97 -6.58 -14.82
CA GLY A 97 8.73 -7.12 -15.38
C GLY A 97 7.70 -7.50 -14.31
N LEU A 98 7.23 -6.49 -13.57
CA LEU A 98 6.13 -6.63 -12.61
C LEU A 98 4.97 -5.73 -13.04
N GLY A 99 3.85 -6.34 -13.41
CA GLY A 99 2.64 -5.62 -13.81
C GLY A 99 1.85 -5.10 -12.61
N ILE A 100 1.54 -3.81 -12.60
CA ILE A 100 0.84 -3.19 -11.46
C ILE A 100 -0.55 -3.79 -11.21
N TRP A 101 -1.29 -4.15 -12.26
CA TRP A 101 -2.64 -4.73 -12.13
C TRP A 101 -2.62 -6.08 -11.41
N GLY A 102 -1.67 -6.94 -11.75
CA GLY A 102 -1.45 -8.20 -11.06
C GLY A 102 -1.05 -8.01 -9.61
N ALA A 103 -0.16 -7.04 -9.35
CA ALA A 103 0.30 -6.74 -8.00
C ALA A 103 -0.82 -6.22 -7.10
N VAL A 104 -1.68 -5.34 -7.62
CA VAL A 104 -2.86 -4.84 -6.90
C VAL A 104 -3.86 -5.96 -6.63
N ALA A 105 -4.17 -6.78 -7.64
CA ALA A 105 -5.17 -7.84 -7.51
C ALA A 105 -4.78 -8.88 -6.47
N LEU A 106 -3.59 -9.49 -6.60
CA LEU A 106 -3.14 -10.50 -5.64
C LEU A 106 -2.70 -9.87 -4.32
N GLY A 107 -2.16 -8.66 -4.30
CA GLY A 107 -1.90 -7.93 -3.06
C GLY A 107 -3.17 -7.71 -2.22
N ALA A 108 -4.31 -7.42 -2.87
CA ALA A 108 -5.60 -7.35 -2.19
C ALA A 108 -6.06 -8.71 -1.65
N VAL A 109 -5.81 -9.81 -2.39
CA VAL A 109 -6.05 -11.18 -1.91
C VAL A 109 -5.18 -11.49 -0.68
N GLY A 110 -3.89 -11.17 -0.72
CA GLY A 110 -2.98 -11.33 0.42
C GLY A 110 -3.45 -10.52 1.63
N THR A 111 -3.88 -9.27 1.41
CA THR A 111 -4.45 -8.42 2.47
C THR A 111 -5.69 -9.05 3.09
N TRP A 112 -6.59 -9.59 2.26
CA TRP A 112 -7.79 -10.29 2.71
C TRP A 112 -7.47 -11.55 3.53
N ILE A 113 -6.52 -12.37 3.08
CA ILE A 113 -6.04 -13.56 3.83
C ILE A 113 -5.45 -13.14 5.17
N GLY A 114 -4.59 -12.12 5.19
CA GLY A 114 -3.99 -11.58 6.42
C GLY A 114 -5.05 -11.11 7.42
N CYS A 115 -6.03 -10.33 6.95
CA CYS A 115 -7.13 -9.86 7.80
C CYS A 115 -7.96 -11.01 8.34
N ARG A 116 -8.30 -12.00 7.50
CA ARG A 116 -9.05 -13.21 7.90
C ARG A 116 -8.30 -14.02 8.95
N ARG A 117 -6.98 -14.21 8.81
CA ARG A 117 -6.17 -14.95 9.78
C ARG A 117 -6.03 -14.23 11.13
N ARG A 118 -6.09 -12.91 11.12
CA ARG A 118 -6.09 -12.09 12.34
C ARG A 118 -7.47 -11.83 12.93
N GLY A 119 -8.54 -12.27 12.28
CA GLY A 119 -9.91 -12.03 12.73
C GLY A 119 -10.31 -10.56 12.70
N ILE A 120 -9.65 -9.73 11.88
CA ILE A 120 -9.91 -8.28 11.79
C ILE A 120 -10.74 -7.94 10.55
N SER A 121 -11.52 -6.86 10.65
CA SER A 121 -12.34 -6.37 9.54
C SER A 121 -11.49 -5.82 8.40
N LEU A 122 -11.63 -6.40 7.21
CA LEU A 122 -10.97 -5.91 5.99
C LEU A 122 -11.38 -4.46 5.69
N ALA A 123 -12.65 -4.11 5.90
CA ALA A 123 -13.13 -2.75 5.65
C ALA A 123 -12.44 -1.75 6.60
N ALA A 124 -12.38 -2.07 7.90
CA ALA A 124 -11.70 -1.25 8.89
C ALA A 124 -10.21 -1.08 8.56
N PHE A 125 -9.54 -2.18 8.20
CA PHE A 125 -8.14 -2.19 7.81
C PHE A 125 -7.89 -1.37 6.53
N ALA A 126 -8.75 -1.52 5.52
CA ALA A 126 -8.70 -0.74 4.29
C ALA A 126 -8.79 0.77 4.56
N GLY A 127 -9.67 1.20 5.46
CA GLY A 127 -9.73 2.60 5.88
C GLY A 127 -8.50 3.07 6.68
N ALA A 128 -7.83 2.17 7.41
CA ALA A 128 -6.59 2.49 8.12
C ALA A 128 -5.41 2.66 7.15
N VAL A 129 -5.29 1.77 6.15
CA VAL A 129 -4.18 1.76 5.19
C VAL A 129 -4.28 2.85 4.13
N ALA A 130 -5.48 3.33 3.78
CA ALA A 130 -5.68 4.24 2.65
C ALA A 130 -4.74 5.48 2.65
N PRO A 131 -4.58 6.23 3.77
CA PRO A 131 -3.68 7.38 3.79
C PRO A 131 -2.20 7.00 3.70
N GLY A 132 -1.81 5.86 4.29
CA GLY A 132 -0.44 5.35 4.16
C GLY A 132 -0.14 4.94 2.72
N LEU A 133 -1.09 4.28 2.06
CA LEU A 133 -0.98 3.80 0.69
C LEU A 133 -0.80 4.95 -0.31
N VAL A 134 -1.60 6.01 -0.20
CA VAL A 134 -1.50 7.15 -1.12
C VAL A 134 -0.20 7.95 -0.93
N LEU A 135 0.33 8.04 0.30
CA LEU A 135 1.66 8.63 0.51
C LEU A 135 2.78 7.74 -0.04
N ALA A 136 2.65 6.41 0.07
CA ALA A 136 3.59 5.50 -0.59
C ALA A 136 3.59 5.68 -2.11
N GLN A 137 2.42 5.90 -2.72
CA GLN A 137 2.34 6.27 -4.14
C GLN A 137 3.03 7.60 -4.42
N ALA A 138 2.84 8.63 -3.58
CA ALA A 138 3.49 9.92 -3.73
C ALA A 138 5.02 9.81 -3.73
N ILE A 139 5.58 8.99 -2.83
CA ILE A 139 7.01 8.72 -2.72
C ILE A 139 7.49 7.88 -3.90
N GLY A 140 6.74 6.86 -4.29
CA GLY A 140 7.07 5.99 -5.43
C GLY A 140 7.26 6.76 -6.74
N ARG A 141 6.52 7.87 -6.95
CA ARG A 141 6.67 8.72 -8.14
C ARG A 141 8.05 9.34 -8.29
N TRP A 142 8.78 9.54 -7.20
CA TRP A 142 10.16 10.01 -7.27
C TRP A 142 11.09 8.98 -7.91
N GLY A 143 10.72 7.69 -7.92
CA GLY A 143 11.41 6.68 -8.72
C GLY A 143 11.37 6.99 -10.21
N ASN A 144 10.26 7.53 -10.73
CA ASN A 144 10.16 7.93 -12.13
C ASN A 144 11.02 9.15 -12.46
N TYR A 145 11.21 10.06 -11.49
CA TYR A 145 12.16 11.17 -11.62
C TYR A 145 13.60 10.66 -11.75
N PHE A 146 14.02 9.72 -10.90
CA PHE A 146 15.36 9.11 -11.00
C PHE A 146 15.57 8.29 -12.27
N ASN A 147 14.53 7.61 -12.74
CA ASN A 147 14.57 6.85 -13.99
C ASN A 147 14.40 7.73 -15.24
N GLN A 148 14.04 9.01 -15.08
CA GLN A 148 13.67 9.92 -16.17
C GLN A 148 12.63 9.31 -17.12
N GLU A 149 11.53 8.81 -16.56
CA GLU A 149 10.47 8.12 -17.31
C GLU A 149 9.08 8.63 -16.95
N LEU A 150 8.09 8.27 -17.77
CA LEU A 150 6.66 8.58 -17.58
C LEU A 150 6.32 10.08 -17.48
N PHE A 151 7.19 10.96 -18.00
CA PHE A 151 6.96 12.41 -18.09
C PHE A 151 5.87 12.78 -19.11
N GLY A 152 5.42 14.03 -19.07
CA GLY A 152 4.34 14.53 -19.93
C GLY A 152 4.83 15.19 -21.21
N GLY A 153 3.94 15.94 -21.87
CA GLY A 153 4.20 16.70 -23.10
C GLY A 153 5.34 17.72 -23.00
N PRO A 154 5.96 18.10 -24.13
CA PRO A 154 6.84 19.27 -24.21
C PRO A 154 6.22 20.51 -23.56
N THR A 155 7.00 21.26 -22.78
CA THR A 155 6.48 22.44 -22.09
C THR A 155 7.55 23.50 -21.84
N ASN A 156 7.13 24.77 -21.79
CA ASN A 156 7.99 25.92 -21.51
C ASN A 156 7.72 26.54 -20.12
N LEU A 157 6.99 25.83 -19.26
CA LEU A 157 6.68 26.28 -17.90
C LEU A 157 7.96 26.38 -17.05
N PRO A 158 8.03 27.28 -16.06
CA PRO A 158 9.24 27.48 -15.26
C PRO A 158 9.56 26.32 -14.30
N TRP A 159 8.71 25.30 -14.24
CA TRP A 159 8.95 24.04 -13.52
C TRP A 159 9.03 22.83 -14.47
N ALA A 160 9.30 23.05 -15.76
CA ALA A 160 9.52 21.96 -16.70
C ALA A 160 10.63 21.03 -16.22
N LEU A 161 10.48 19.73 -16.46
CA LEU A 161 11.50 18.73 -16.20
C LEU A 161 12.47 18.67 -17.38
N LEU A 162 13.75 18.87 -17.11
CA LEU A 162 14.81 18.54 -18.04
C LEU A 162 14.88 17.02 -18.21
N ILE A 163 15.05 16.53 -19.44
CA ILE A 163 15.28 15.11 -19.76
C ILE A 163 16.59 14.96 -20.54
N ASP A 164 17.41 14.02 -20.10
CA ASP A 164 18.71 13.76 -20.70
C ASP A 164 18.56 13.15 -22.10
N PRO A 165 19.48 13.43 -23.04
CA PRO A 165 19.38 12.98 -24.44
C PRO A 165 19.03 11.50 -24.61
N GLY A 166 19.59 10.61 -23.79
CA GLY A 166 19.36 9.16 -23.88
C GLY A 166 17.98 8.69 -23.39
N ASN A 167 17.22 9.54 -22.71
CA ASN A 167 15.90 9.22 -22.16
C ASN A 167 14.76 9.99 -22.86
N ARG A 168 15.07 10.77 -23.89
CA ARG A 168 14.06 11.52 -24.65
C ARG A 168 13.26 10.59 -25.56
N PRO A 169 11.97 10.87 -25.82
CA PRO A 169 11.19 10.12 -26.79
C PRO A 169 11.82 10.23 -28.19
N GLU A 170 11.84 9.14 -28.94
CA GLU A 170 12.35 9.10 -30.33
C GLU A 170 11.60 10.07 -31.25
N THR A 171 10.35 10.40 -30.93
CA THR A 171 9.51 11.35 -31.67
C THR A 171 9.91 12.81 -31.45
N THR A 172 10.65 13.12 -30.38
CA THR A 172 11.03 14.49 -29.99
C THR A 172 12.46 14.58 -29.44
N PRO A 173 13.50 14.11 -30.16
CA PRO A 173 14.86 13.99 -29.65
C PRO A 173 15.51 15.36 -29.32
N ASP A 174 15.10 16.41 -30.03
CA ASP A 174 15.62 17.77 -29.89
C ASP A 174 14.97 18.55 -28.74
N ILE A 175 13.88 18.04 -28.16
CA ILE A 175 13.18 18.67 -27.05
C ILE A 175 13.78 18.18 -25.73
N SER A 176 14.13 19.10 -24.85
CA SER A 176 14.73 18.77 -23.55
C SER A 176 13.81 19.02 -22.36
N LEU A 177 12.71 19.75 -22.53
CA LEU A 177 11.83 20.20 -21.44
C LEU A 177 10.43 19.62 -21.57
N TYR A 178 9.99 18.91 -20.53
CA TYR A 178 8.72 18.18 -20.49
C TYR A 178 7.94 18.47 -19.20
N HIS A 179 6.64 18.16 -19.19
CA HIS A 179 5.85 18.26 -17.96
C HIS A 179 6.34 17.25 -16.90
N PRO A 180 6.62 17.68 -15.65
CA PRO A 180 7.00 16.79 -14.55
C PRO A 180 5.77 16.05 -13.98
N THR A 181 5.20 15.11 -14.73
CA THR A 181 4.04 14.32 -14.29
C THR A 181 4.29 13.59 -12.97
N PHE A 182 5.53 13.17 -12.68
CA PHE A 182 5.92 12.60 -11.40
C PHE A 182 5.60 13.56 -10.23
N LEU A 183 5.90 14.86 -10.40
CA LEU A 183 5.69 15.89 -9.40
C LEU A 183 4.20 16.18 -9.27
N TYR A 184 3.49 16.29 -10.40
CA TYR A 184 2.04 16.49 -10.40
C TYR A 184 1.32 15.36 -9.66
N GLU A 185 1.71 14.10 -9.92
CA GLU A 185 1.11 12.94 -9.27
C GLU A 185 1.53 12.82 -7.81
N SER A 186 2.78 13.14 -7.47
CA SER A 186 3.25 13.18 -6.08
C SER A 186 2.49 14.22 -5.25
N LEU A 187 2.37 15.44 -5.74
CA LEU A 187 1.62 16.53 -5.09
C LEU A 187 0.12 16.21 -5.00
N TRP A 188 -0.46 15.63 -6.04
CA TRP A 188 -1.85 15.17 -6.00
C TRP A 188 -2.05 14.11 -4.91
N CYS A 189 -1.19 13.11 -4.84
CA CYS A 189 -1.26 12.06 -3.81
C CYS A 189 -1.10 12.63 -2.39
N VAL A 190 -0.24 13.62 -2.18
CA VAL A 190 -0.13 14.36 -0.91
C VAL A 190 -1.43 15.14 -0.62
N GLY A 191 -2.02 15.78 -1.62
CA GLY A 191 -3.34 16.41 -1.49
C GLY A 191 -4.43 15.42 -1.10
N VAL A 192 -4.45 14.23 -1.72
CA VAL A 192 -5.36 13.14 -1.38
C VAL A 192 -5.13 12.65 0.05
N PHE A 193 -3.88 12.54 0.51
CA PHE A 193 -3.59 12.22 1.90
C PHE A 193 -4.29 13.20 2.86
N PHE A 194 -4.12 14.51 2.66
CA PHE A 194 -4.76 15.51 3.51
C PHE A 194 -6.29 15.49 3.36
N LEU A 195 -6.81 15.28 2.15
CA LEU A 195 -8.23 15.09 1.89
C LEU A 195 -8.81 13.94 2.72
N LEU A 196 -8.13 12.80 2.78
CA LEU A 196 -8.58 11.63 3.55
C LEU A 196 -8.61 11.93 5.05
N ILE A 197 -7.56 12.57 5.59
CA ILE A 197 -7.52 12.93 7.01
C ILE A 197 -8.60 13.96 7.35
N TRP A 198 -8.82 14.93 6.48
CA TRP A 198 -9.88 15.93 6.65
C TRP A 198 -11.27 15.31 6.56
N ALA A 199 -11.54 14.49 5.53
CA ALA A 199 -12.85 13.87 5.31
C ALA A 199 -13.21 12.86 6.41
N GLU A 200 -12.22 12.12 6.90
CA GLU A 200 -12.38 11.26 8.07
C GLU A 200 -12.88 12.05 9.27
N LYS A 201 -12.25 13.19 9.60
CA LYS A 201 -12.65 14.03 10.75
C LYS A 201 -13.98 14.73 10.52
N ARG A 202 -14.16 15.34 9.34
CA ARG A 202 -15.31 16.20 9.02
C ARG A 202 -16.59 15.42 8.78
N PHE A 203 -16.51 14.23 8.18
CA PHE A 203 -17.66 13.42 7.81
C PHE A 203 -17.75 12.09 8.56
N ARG A 204 -16.82 11.84 9.51
CA ARG A 204 -16.70 10.56 10.22
C ARG A 204 -16.62 9.38 9.26
N LEU A 205 -15.91 9.58 8.15
CA LEU A 205 -15.76 8.60 7.09
C LEU A 205 -14.72 7.55 7.53
N THR A 206 -15.15 6.32 7.80
CA THR A 206 -14.28 5.25 8.27
C THR A 206 -14.31 4.02 7.36
N GLY A 207 -13.37 3.12 7.59
CA GLY A 207 -13.32 1.81 6.96
C GLY A 207 -13.39 1.83 5.44
N GLY A 208 -14.28 1.01 4.87
CA GLY A 208 -14.43 0.86 3.42
C GLY A 208 -14.82 2.15 2.71
N ARG A 209 -15.53 3.07 3.38
CA ARG A 209 -15.91 4.37 2.81
C ARG A 209 -14.70 5.28 2.65
N LEU A 210 -13.80 5.31 3.63
CA LEU A 210 -12.56 6.09 3.52
C LEU A 210 -11.65 5.53 2.42
N PHE A 211 -11.60 4.21 2.28
CA PHE A 211 -10.87 3.57 1.19
C PHE A 211 -11.49 3.87 -0.19
N ALA A 212 -12.82 3.88 -0.30
CA ALA A 212 -13.50 4.26 -1.54
C ALA A 212 -13.25 5.74 -1.91
N LEU A 213 -13.20 6.65 -0.93
CA LEU A 213 -12.80 8.04 -1.17
C LEU A 213 -11.37 8.14 -1.70
N TYR A 214 -10.45 7.34 -1.14
CA TYR A 214 -9.08 7.24 -1.65
C TYR A 214 -9.07 6.82 -3.13
N ILE A 215 -9.79 5.75 -3.48
CA ILE A 215 -9.88 5.27 -4.86
C ILE A 215 -10.40 6.37 -5.78
N ALA A 216 -11.53 7.00 -5.43
CA ALA A 216 -12.14 8.04 -6.24
C ALA A 216 -11.21 9.25 -6.42
N ALA A 217 -10.57 9.72 -5.34
CA ALA A 217 -9.68 10.87 -5.43
C ALA A 217 -8.40 10.57 -6.22
N TYR A 218 -7.85 9.35 -6.09
CA TYR A 218 -6.69 8.92 -6.85
C TYR A 218 -7.00 8.79 -8.35
N THR A 219 -8.10 8.13 -8.71
CA THR A 219 -8.46 7.94 -10.13
C THR A 219 -8.85 9.24 -10.82
N LEU A 220 -9.41 10.21 -10.09
CA LEU A 220 -9.63 11.56 -10.60
C LEU A 220 -8.30 12.23 -10.99
N GLY A 221 -7.29 12.16 -10.11
CA GLY A 221 -5.94 12.65 -10.43
C GLY A 221 -5.32 11.92 -11.60
N ARG A 222 -5.47 10.60 -11.63
CA ARG A 222 -4.95 9.74 -12.69
C ARG A 222 -5.50 10.12 -14.05
N ALA A 223 -6.80 10.42 -14.17
CA ALA A 223 -7.43 10.74 -15.45
C ALA A 223 -6.78 11.96 -16.14
N TRP A 224 -6.55 13.06 -15.42
CA TRP A 224 -5.99 14.28 -16.03
C TRP A 224 -4.45 14.23 -16.17
N ILE A 225 -3.74 13.55 -15.26
CA ILE A 225 -2.29 13.39 -15.39
C ILE A 225 -1.98 12.46 -16.56
N GLU A 226 -2.77 11.40 -16.74
CA GLU A 226 -2.61 10.45 -17.85
C GLU A 226 -2.89 11.10 -19.21
N SER A 227 -3.72 12.15 -19.28
CA SER A 227 -3.91 12.93 -20.52
C SER A 227 -2.75 13.85 -20.86
N LEU A 228 -1.84 14.12 -19.92
CA LEU A 228 -0.61 14.90 -20.19
C LEU A 228 0.55 14.03 -20.68
N ARG A 229 0.42 12.70 -20.55
CA ARG A 229 1.48 11.74 -20.83
C ARG A 229 1.62 11.44 -22.32
N VAL A 230 2.86 11.22 -22.75
CA VAL A 230 3.25 11.07 -24.17
C VAL A 230 3.68 9.64 -24.51
N ASP A 231 3.81 8.75 -23.51
CA ASP A 231 4.20 7.37 -23.74
C ASP A 231 3.18 6.59 -24.57
N ASP A 232 3.68 5.66 -25.39
CA ASP A 232 2.89 4.77 -26.23
C ASP A 232 2.08 3.81 -25.38
N VAL A 233 0.76 4.02 -25.34
CA VAL A 233 -0.21 3.15 -24.66
C VAL A 233 -1.38 2.92 -25.60
N ASN A 234 -2.03 1.75 -25.46
CA ASN A 234 -3.22 1.41 -26.22
C ASN A 234 -4.32 2.46 -26.04
N HIS A 235 -4.85 2.93 -27.18
CA HIS A 235 -5.98 3.86 -27.23
C HIS A 235 -7.25 3.09 -27.58
N ILE A 236 -8.35 3.41 -26.90
CA ILE A 236 -9.69 2.89 -27.17
C ILE A 236 -10.61 4.11 -27.28
N LEU A 237 -11.28 4.26 -28.43
CA LEU A 237 -12.18 5.39 -28.70
C LEU A 237 -11.51 6.77 -28.49
N GLY A 238 -10.24 6.90 -28.88
CA GLY A 238 -9.48 8.16 -28.76
C GLY A 238 -8.97 8.49 -27.35
N LEU A 239 -9.23 7.64 -26.35
CA LEU A 239 -8.70 7.80 -24.98
C LEU A 239 -7.71 6.68 -24.65
N ARG A 240 -6.68 7.01 -23.86
CA ARG A 240 -5.72 6.02 -23.34
C ARG A 240 -6.45 5.02 -22.44
N LEU A 241 -6.09 3.74 -22.51
CA LEU A 241 -6.74 2.66 -21.73
C LEU A 241 -6.80 2.98 -20.23
N ASN A 242 -5.74 3.57 -19.68
CA ASN A 242 -5.67 3.95 -18.26
C ASN A 242 -6.69 5.05 -17.88
N VAL A 243 -7.12 5.89 -18.82
CA VAL A 243 -8.20 6.86 -18.61
C VAL A 243 -9.53 6.13 -18.46
N TRP A 244 -9.83 5.17 -19.35
CA TRP A 244 -11.01 4.32 -19.21
C TRP A 244 -11.05 3.57 -17.89
N THR A 245 -9.93 2.96 -17.49
CA THR A 245 -9.87 2.28 -16.20
C THR A 245 -10.09 3.24 -15.05
N SER A 246 -9.53 4.45 -15.11
CA SER A 246 -9.75 5.48 -14.11
C SER A 246 -11.23 5.88 -14.01
N ILE A 247 -11.92 6.06 -15.15
CA ILE A 247 -13.36 6.37 -15.19
C ILE A 247 -14.18 5.25 -14.53
N ILE A 248 -13.99 4.00 -14.93
CA ILE A 248 -14.77 2.86 -14.41
C ILE A 248 -14.57 2.70 -12.89
N VAL A 249 -13.31 2.75 -12.44
CA VAL A 249 -12.97 2.61 -11.03
C VAL A 249 -13.46 3.80 -10.21
N PHE A 250 -13.40 5.02 -10.77
CA PHE A 250 -13.98 6.22 -10.16
C PHE A 250 -15.49 6.07 -9.94
N LEU A 251 -16.23 5.72 -11.00
CA LEU A 251 -17.69 5.56 -10.94
C LEU A 251 -18.09 4.48 -9.94
N THR A 252 -17.34 3.38 -9.87
CA THR A 252 -17.59 2.30 -8.92
C THR A 252 -17.37 2.78 -7.48
N ALA A 253 -16.27 3.51 -7.21
CA ALA A 253 -15.97 4.04 -5.90
C ALA A 253 -16.99 5.09 -5.44
N VAL A 254 -17.41 6.00 -6.33
CA VAL A 254 -18.46 6.99 -6.06
C VAL A 254 -19.81 6.32 -5.83
N SER A 255 -20.19 5.34 -6.66
CA SER A 255 -21.44 4.60 -6.48
C SER A 255 -21.46 3.89 -5.13
N PHE A 256 -20.35 3.27 -4.71
CA PHE A 256 -20.22 2.68 -3.39
C PHE A 256 -20.37 3.72 -2.27
N LEU A 257 -19.75 4.90 -2.40
CA LEU A 257 -19.88 5.98 -1.41
C LEU A 257 -21.32 6.50 -1.27
N ILE A 258 -22.04 6.61 -2.38
CA ILE A 258 -23.45 7.02 -2.41
C ILE A 258 -24.33 5.93 -1.79
N ALA A 259 -24.19 4.68 -2.25
CA ALA A 259 -25.00 3.55 -1.80
C ALA A 259 -24.82 3.23 -0.30
N THR A 260 -23.61 3.43 0.24
CA THR A 260 -23.31 3.17 1.66
C THR A 260 -23.50 4.40 2.56
N ARG A 261 -24.06 5.50 2.04
CA ARG A 261 -24.31 6.72 2.82
C ARG A 261 -25.45 6.43 3.80
N ARG A 262 -25.10 6.33 5.09
CA ARG A 262 -26.09 6.31 6.19
C ARG A 262 -26.17 7.70 6.81
N PRO A 263 -27.27 8.45 6.63
CA PRO A 263 -27.47 9.70 7.37
C PRO A 263 -27.49 9.40 8.88
N GLY A 264 -26.58 10.03 9.65
CA GLY A 264 -26.71 10.13 11.11
C GLY A 264 -26.15 8.99 11.98
N GLN A 265 -25.54 7.91 11.45
CA GLN A 265 -24.92 6.87 12.29
C GLN A 265 -23.38 6.86 12.18
N PRO A 266 -22.63 6.85 13.31
CA PRO A 266 -21.20 6.55 13.31
C PRO A 266 -20.94 5.18 12.67
N GLY A 267 -19.92 5.06 11.82
CA GLY A 267 -19.62 3.83 11.09
C GLY A 267 -19.35 2.63 12.02
N PRO A 268 -19.83 1.41 11.68
CA PRO A 268 -19.73 0.21 12.53
C PRO A 268 -18.33 -0.40 12.61
N ASP A 269 -17.28 0.28 12.15
CA ASP A 269 -15.96 -0.31 11.85
C ASP A 269 -14.93 -0.19 13.00
N ALA A 270 -15.37 -0.02 14.25
CA ALA A 270 -14.49 -0.31 15.38
C ALA A 270 -14.10 -1.79 15.29
N PRO A 271 -12.81 -2.17 15.39
CA PRO A 271 -12.45 -3.58 15.42
C PRO A 271 -13.26 -4.24 16.54
N ALA A 272 -13.92 -5.36 16.20
CA ALA A 272 -14.65 -6.14 17.17
C ALA A 272 -13.71 -6.41 18.36
N PRO A 273 -14.18 -6.28 19.61
CA PRO A 273 -13.38 -6.67 20.76
C PRO A 273 -12.89 -8.09 20.49
N ALA A 274 -11.57 -8.30 20.69
CA ALA A 274 -10.98 -9.62 20.59
C ALA A 274 -11.88 -10.60 21.33
N ALA A 275 -12.42 -11.59 20.62
CA ALA A 275 -13.23 -12.63 21.22
C ALA A 275 -12.44 -13.13 22.44
N ASP A 276 -13.04 -13.01 23.63
CA ASP A 276 -12.45 -13.34 24.91
C ASP A 276 -11.46 -14.49 24.74
N GLU A 277 -10.18 -14.22 25.00
CA GLU A 277 -9.23 -15.28 25.28
C GLU A 277 -9.86 -16.10 26.40
N LYS A 278 -10.40 -17.27 26.04
CA LYS A 278 -10.86 -18.26 27.01
C LYS A 278 -9.73 -18.39 28.02
N PRO A 279 -9.96 -18.10 29.32
CA PRO A 279 -8.88 -18.11 30.29
C PRO A 279 -8.21 -19.47 30.21
N HIS A 280 -6.90 -19.44 29.99
CA HIS A 280 -6.02 -20.57 30.13
C HIS A 280 -6.53 -21.44 31.30
N GLN A 281 -7.00 -22.64 31.01
CA GLN A 281 -7.18 -23.66 32.04
C GLN A 281 -5.79 -24.00 32.57
N ARG A 282 -5.33 -23.18 33.51
CA ARG A 282 -4.26 -23.50 34.42
C ARG A 282 -4.77 -24.74 35.15
N LYS A 283 -4.29 -25.93 34.75
CA LYS A 283 -4.50 -27.17 35.49
C LYS A 283 -4.24 -26.86 36.96
N ARG A 284 -5.32 -26.75 37.74
CA ARG A 284 -5.22 -26.78 39.20
C ARG A 284 -4.69 -28.17 39.52
N SER A 285 -3.40 -28.27 39.78
CA SER A 285 -2.81 -29.39 40.47
C SER A 285 -3.60 -29.57 41.77
N ARG A 286 -4.30 -30.70 41.88
CA ARG A 286 -4.94 -31.15 43.12
C ARG A 286 -3.91 -31.13 44.25
N PRO A 287 -4.21 -30.58 45.43
CA PRO A 287 -3.41 -30.89 46.62
C PRO A 287 -3.60 -32.38 46.97
N GLN A 288 -2.50 -33.10 47.16
CA GLN A 288 -2.52 -34.45 47.73
C GLN A 288 -3.06 -34.41 49.18
N PRO A 289 -3.84 -35.41 49.62
CA PRO A 289 -4.28 -35.47 51.00
C PRO A 289 -3.12 -35.86 51.92
N LEU A 290 -2.89 -35.05 52.96
CA LEU A 290 -1.93 -35.32 54.03
C LEU A 290 -2.30 -36.62 54.76
N ALA A 291 -1.35 -37.54 54.83
CA ALA A 291 -1.45 -38.76 55.62
C ALA A 291 -1.51 -38.43 57.12
N ALA A 292 -2.51 -39.03 57.80
CA ALA A 292 -2.62 -39.02 59.24
C ALA A 292 -1.45 -39.77 59.88
N ARG A 293 -0.70 -39.10 60.76
CA ARG A 293 0.13 -39.74 61.79
C ARG A 293 -0.35 -39.29 63.15
N ALA A 294 -1.13 -40.16 63.80
CA ALA A 294 -1.37 -40.12 65.22
C ALA A 294 -0.10 -40.54 65.97
N ARG A 295 0.27 -39.80 67.03
CA ARG A 295 0.60 -40.31 68.38
C ARG A 295 1.27 -39.23 69.23
N GLY A 296 0.69 -39.00 70.41
CA GLY A 296 1.44 -38.85 71.66
C GLY A 296 1.58 -37.44 72.24
N GLY A 297 0.95 -37.19 73.38
CA GLY A 297 1.32 -36.10 74.30
C GLY A 297 0.15 -35.58 75.14
N ARG A 298 0.16 -35.88 76.44
CA ARG A 298 -0.86 -35.60 77.47
C ARG A 298 -1.03 -34.11 77.83
N PRO A 299 -2.11 -33.73 78.55
CA PRO A 299 -2.53 -32.33 78.77
C PRO A 299 -1.96 -31.72 80.06
N TYR A 300 -1.86 -30.38 80.11
CA TYR A 300 -1.66 -29.59 81.33
C TYR A 300 -2.68 -28.45 81.36
N LEU A 301 -3.47 -28.37 82.44
CA LEU A 301 -4.48 -27.33 82.70
C LEU A 301 -3.84 -26.15 83.46
N PRO A 302 -4.21 -24.88 83.20
CA PRO A 302 -3.91 -23.78 84.10
C PRO A 302 -5.11 -23.44 85.01
N GLY A 303 -4.79 -23.11 86.26
CA GLY A 303 -5.73 -22.60 87.28
C GLY A 303 -6.19 -21.16 87.04
N PRO A 304 -7.17 -20.68 87.83
CA PRO A 304 -8.02 -19.55 87.46
C PRO A 304 -7.42 -18.19 87.81
N ARG A 305 -7.93 -17.19 87.10
CA ARG A 305 -7.61 -15.75 87.19
C ARG A 305 -8.26 -15.13 88.43
N ASP A 306 -7.52 -14.23 89.05
CA ASP A 306 -8.05 -12.98 89.59
C ASP A 306 -7.55 -11.82 88.69
#